data_AF-A0A5B9W8V4-F1
#
_entry.id   AF-A0A5B9W8V4-F1
#
_cell.length_a   1.000
_cell.length_b   1.000
_cell.length_c   1.000
_cell.angle_alpha   90.00
_cell.angle_beta   90.00
_cell.angle_gamma   90.00
#
_symmetry.space_group_name_H-M   'P 1'
#
loop_
_entity.id
_entity.type
_entity.pdbx_description
1 polymer ?
#
loop_
_entity_poly.entity_id
_entity_poly.type
_entity_poly.pdbx_seq_one_letter_code
_entity_poly.pdbx_strand_id
1 'polypeptide(L)'
;MDDYYTDPEEISQQQVTIPIVTDGIPRSGPGPRLARCVYFSITADEPNRPWFLGLPNVTIPFLMLGLQGIIFRSPLRQSGLFVTPDDWNELVTIIEQQDGFSVEFEYFWVPVSLLDRARGQYPPGDESPNGLAVRGEVFRLGHKLFLEAWRAARDGTDFVNYANRVLDYFDGDRLAAGLTYSPEETRSIQAWAIAQVAGSIIG
;
A
#
# COMPACT_ATOMS: atom_id res chain seq x y z
N MET A 1 3.26 22.81 -31.24
CA MET A 1 4.09 22.81 -30.02
C MET A 1 3.06 22.70 -28.95
N ASP A 2 2.69 21.45 -28.70
CA ASP A 2 1.37 21.11 -28.22
C ASP A 2 1.45 21.02 -26.70
N ASP A 3 0.80 21.99 -26.06
CA ASP A 3 0.65 22.07 -24.62
C ASP A 3 -0.17 20.85 -24.16
N TYR A 4 0.51 19.88 -23.55
CA TYR A 4 -0.13 18.84 -22.75
C TYR A 4 -0.63 19.46 -21.45
N TYR A 5 -1.71 20.23 -21.54
CA TYR A 5 -2.52 20.59 -20.39
C TYR A 5 -3.41 19.38 -20.08
N THR A 6 -2.89 18.46 -19.27
CA THR A 6 -3.74 17.42 -18.69
C THR A 6 -4.72 18.11 -17.75
N ASP A 7 -6.00 18.06 -18.10
CA ASP A 7 -7.09 18.62 -17.31
C ASP A 7 -7.08 17.98 -15.91
N PRO A 8 -6.95 18.75 -14.81
CA PRO A 8 -6.97 18.19 -13.45
C PRO A 8 -8.30 17.51 -13.09
N GLU A 9 -9.37 17.71 -13.86
CA GLU A 9 -10.64 16.98 -13.71
C GLU A 9 -10.63 15.58 -14.37
N GLU A 10 -9.65 15.26 -15.22
CA GLU A 10 -9.48 13.95 -15.85
C GLU A 10 -8.71 12.93 -14.99
N ILE A 11 -8.44 13.25 -13.72
CA ILE A 11 -8.38 12.22 -12.67
C ILE A 11 -9.82 11.77 -12.39
N SER A 12 -10.48 11.25 -13.44
CA SER A 12 -11.76 10.55 -13.35
C SER A 12 -11.61 9.51 -12.26
N GLN A 13 -12.59 9.41 -11.37
CA GLN A 13 -12.79 8.51 -10.21
C GLN A 13 -12.07 7.13 -10.26
N GLN A 14 -10.76 7.12 -10.43
CA GLN A 14 -9.94 5.93 -10.43
C GLN A 14 -9.89 5.51 -8.98
N GLN A 15 -10.43 4.33 -8.74
CA GLN A 15 -10.44 3.73 -7.42
C GLN A 15 -8.98 3.65 -6.92
N VAL A 16 -8.63 4.53 -5.98
CA VAL A 16 -7.30 4.56 -5.39
C VAL A 16 -7.08 3.23 -4.67
N THR A 17 -6.13 2.45 -5.19
CA THR A 17 -5.71 1.17 -4.63
C THR A 17 -4.23 1.22 -4.30
N ILE A 18 -3.90 0.83 -3.08
CA ILE A 18 -2.56 0.97 -2.50
C ILE A 18 -1.91 -0.41 -2.48
N PRO A 19 -0.71 -0.59 -3.05
CA PRO A 19 0.01 -1.85 -2.97
C PRO A 19 0.48 -2.08 -1.54
N ILE A 20 0.19 -3.26 -1.01
CA ILE A 20 0.63 -3.72 0.29
C ILE A 20 1.39 -5.02 0.11
N VAL A 21 2.50 -5.19 0.80
CA VAL A 21 3.32 -6.40 0.78
C VAL A 21 3.13 -7.16 2.08
N THR A 22 2.86 -8.45 2.03
CA THR A 22 2.85 -9.29 3.22
C THR A 22 4.27 -9.47 3.75
N ASP A 23 4.54 -9.06 5.00
CA ASP A 23 5.90 -9.10 5.57
C ASP A 23 6.02 -10.10 6.73
N GLY A 24 5.01 -10.18 7.59
CA GLY A 24 5.11 -10.91 8.86
C GLY A 24 4.26 -12.19 8.96
N ILE A 25 4.73 -13.09 9.83
CA ILE A 25 3.99 -14.29 10.25
C ILE A 25 2.70 -13.86 10.96
N PRO A 26 1.55 -14.50 10.69
CA PRO A 26 0.31 -14.16 11.34
C PRO A 26 0.42 -14.20 12.86
N ARG A 27 -0.02 -13.13 13.52
CA ARG A 27 -0.10 -13.12 14.98
C ARG A 27 -1.23 -14.05 15.41
N SER A 28 -0.91 -14.97 16.31
CA SER A 28 -1.88 -15.86 16.96
C SER A 28 -2.22 -15.29 18.35
N GLY A 29 -3.51 -15.14 18.64
CA GLY A 29 -4.05 -14.63 19.90
C GLY A 29 -5.58 -14.82 19.93
N PRO A 30 -6.28 -14.40 20.99
CA PRO A 30 -7.74 -14.39 20.97
C PRO A 30 -8.22 -13.46 19.84
N GLY A 31 -9.08 -13.97 18.95
CA GLY A 31 -9.62 -13.25 17.80
C GLY A 31 -9.08 -13.72 16.44
N PRO A 32 -9.43 -13.02 15.34
CA PRO A 32 -8.99 -13.39 13.99
C PRO A 32 -7.47 -13.30 13.81
N ARG A 33 -6.91 -14.18 12.98
CA ARG A 33 -5.49 -14.13 12.62
C ARG A 33 -5.21 -12.91 11.76
N LEU A 34 -4.16 -12.18 12.12
CA LEU A 34 -3.75 -10.96 11.42
C LEU A 34 -2.36 -11.13 10.82
N ALA A 35 -2.19 -10.81 9.54
CA ALA A 35 -0.91 -10.70 8.87
C ALA A 35 -0.38 -9.26 8.95
N ARG A 36 0.93 -9.11 9.16
CA ARG A 36 1.59 -7.81 9.03
C ARG A 36 1.77 -7.52 7.55
N CYS A 37 1.23 -6.41 7.10
CA CYS A 37 1.39 -5.91 5.75
C CYS A 37 2.16 -4.59 5.81
N VAL A 38 3.09 -4.40 4.88
CA VAL A 38 3.84 -3.16 4.71
C VAL A 38 3.35 -2.39 3.48
N TYR A 39 3.41 -1.07 3.54
CA TYR A 39 3.14 -0.18 2.42
C TYR A 39 4.27 0.87 2.33
N PHE A 40 4.43 1.43 1.15
CA PHE A 40 5.44 2.43 0.88
C PHE A 40 4.88 3.82 1.18
N SER A 41 5.64 4.60 1.94
CA SER A 41 5.34 6.01 2.18
C SER A 41 6.52 6.91 1.86
N ILE A 42 6.22 8.16 1.55
CA ILE A 42 7.20 9.24 1.42
C ILE A 42 7.15 10.05 2.71
N THR A 43 8.29 10.24 3.35
CA THR A 43 8.40 11.11 4.53
C THR A 43 9.15 12.38 4.14
N ALA A 44 8.71 13.52 4.68
CA ALA A 44 9.38 14.81 4.55
C ALA A 44 9.80 15.34 5.92
N ASP A 45 11.08 15.18 6.25
CA ASP A 45 11.64 15.52 7.57
C ASP A 45 12.18 16.94 7.64
N GLU A 46 12.35 17.60 6.50
CA GLU A 46 12.76 19.00 6.40
C GLU A 46 11.69 19.82 5.69
N PRO A 47 11.52 21.10 6.08
CA PRO A 47 10.62 22.00 5.36
C PRO A 47 11.21 22.30 3.98
N ASN A 48 10.72 21.59 2.96
CA ASN A 48 11.14 21.78 1.58
C ASN A 48 10.51 23.06 0.97
N ARG A 49 10.82 23.36 -0.31
CA ARG A 49 10.26 24.46 -1.10
C ARG A 49 8.75 24.62 -0.87
N PRO A 50 8.19 25.84 -0.99
CA PRO A 50 6.76 26.06 -0.80
C PRO A 50 5.94 25.08 -1.65
N TRP A 51 5.08 24.32 -0.98
CA TRP A 51 4.08 23.48 -1.60
C TRP A 51 2.85 24.31 -1.91
N PHE A 52 2.05 23.84 -2.86
CA PHE A 52 0.85 24.54 -3.29
C PHE A 52 -0.37 23.65 -3.12
N LEU A 53 -1.31 24.08 -2.27
CA LEU A 53 -2.59 23.40 -2.10
C LEU A 53 -3.56 23.97 -3.13
N GLY A 54 -3.95 23.14 -4.10
CA GLY A 54 -5.02 23.48 -5.05
C GLY A 54 -6.39 23.25 -4.41
N LEU A 55 -7.13 24.33 -4.17
CA LEU A 55 -8.55 24.32 -3.86
C LEU A 55 -9.33 24.87 -5.07
N PRO A 56 -10.65 24.62 -5.22
CA PRO A 56 -11.38 24.94 -6.44
C PRO A 56 -11.21 26.36 -7.01
N ASN A 57 -10.89 27.35 -6.17
CA ASN A 57 -10.68 28.74 -6.59
C ASN A 57 -9.45 29.41 -5.96
N VAL A 58 -8.58 28.66 -5.27
CA VAL A 58 -7.41 29.26 -4.60
C VAL A 58 -6.25 28.28 -4.55
N THR A 59 -5.07 28.80 -4.83
CA THR A 59 -3.80 28.10 -4.62
C THR A 59 -3.10 28.71 -3.42
N ILE A 60 -2.94 27.92 -2.35
CA ILE A 60 -2.34 28.39 -1.10
C ILE A 60 -0.89 27.89 -1.04
N PRO A 61 0.13 28.77 -1.02
CA PRO A 61 1.50 28.35 -0.74
C PRO A 61 1.65 28.02 0.75
N PHE A 62 2.31 26.92 1.07
CA PHE A 62 2.58 26.52 2.45
C PHE A 62 3.91 25.77 2.57
N LEU A 63 4.49 25.75 3.76
CA LEU A 63 5.62 24.87 4.08
C LEU A 63 5.08 23.56 4.64
N MET A 64 5.63 22.47 4.16
CA MET A 64 5.22 21.13 4.54
C MET A 64 6.29 20.52 5.45
N LEU A 65 5.87 20.00 6.61
CA LEU A 65 6.75 19.37 7.58
C LEU A 65 6.05 18.16 8.20
N GLY A 66 6.75 17.04 8.34
CA GLY A 66 6.18 15.82 8.90
C GLY A 66 5.06 15.23 8.02
N LEU A 67 5.11 15.48 6.71
CA LEU A 67 4.18 14.85 5.78
C LEU A 67 4.54 13.38 5.62
N GLN A 68 3.51 12.55 5.60
CA GLN A 68 3.58 11.20 5.08
C GLN A 68 2.69 11.07 3.84
N GLY A 69 3.31 10.94 2.67
CA GLY A 69 2.65 10.59 1.42
C GLY A 69 2.53 9.07 1.29
N ILE A 70 1.43 8.56 0.73
CA ILE A 70 1.29 7.12 0.45
C ILE A 70 1.58 6.89 -1.03
N ILE A 71 2.48 5.97 -1.34
CA ILE A 71 2.79 5.61 -2.73
C ILE A 71 1.81 4.53 -3.18
N PHE A 72 0.99 4.84 -4.19
CA PHE A 72 -0.04 3.92 -4.68
C PHE A 72 0.05 3.59 -6.17
N ARG A 73 0.94 4.25 -6.92
CA ARG A 73 1.18 3.98 -8.35
C ARG A 73 2.65 4.10 -8.71
N SER A 74 3.09 3.28 -9.66
CA SER A 74 4.36 3.46 -10.35
C SER A 74 4.29 4.70 -11.25
N PRO A 75 5.25 5.65 -11.16
CA PRO A 75 5.33 6.79 -12.06
C PRO A 75 5.85 6.40 -13.46
N LEU A 76 6.38 5.19 -13.61
CA LEU A 76 7.11 4.74 -14.80
C LEU A 76 6.22 3.98 -15.79
N ARG A 77 4.99 3.63 -15.36
CA ARG A 77 4.07 2.76 -16.10
C ARG A 77 2.69 3.38 -16.19
N GLN A 78 2.10 3.38 -17.38
CA GLN A 78 0.73 3.85 -17.60
C GLN A 78 -0.30 3.08 -16.76
N SER A 79 -0.09 1.77 -16.54
CA SER A 79 -0.94 0.94 -15.68
C SER A 79 -0.92 1.38 -14.21
N GLY A 80 0.11 2.10 -13.77
CA GLY A 80 0.34 2.41 -12.36
C GLY A 80 0.79 1.21 -11.51
N LEU A 81 1.02 0.04 -12.13
CA LEU A 81 1.51 -1.16 -11.44
C LEU A 81 3.04 -1.20 -11.42
N PHE A 82 3.61 -1.81 -10.39
CA PHE A 82 5.05 -2.08 -10.27
C PHE A 82 5.39 -3.48 -10.77
N VAL A 83 5.57 -3.62 -12.08
CA VAL A 83 5.67 -4.92 -12.76
C VAL A 83 7.11 -5.41 -12.93
N THR A 84 8.11 -4.56 -12.75
CA THR A 84 9.54 -4.94 -12.80
C THR A 84 10.29 -4.50 -11.54
N PRO A 85 11.36 -5.21 -11.11
CA PRO A 85 12.21 -4.79 -9.99
C PRO A 85 12.71 -3.35 -10.11
N ASP A 86 13.02 -2.93 -11.33
CA ASP A 86 13.45 -1.57 -11.62
C ASP A 86 12.37 -0.52 -11.34
N ASP A 87 11.08 -0.88 -11.42
CA ASP A 87 10.00 0.06 -11.11
C ASP A 87 10.08 0.51 -9.64
N TRP A 88 10.53 -0.38 -8.74
CA TRP A 88 10.72 -0.08 -7.32
C TRP A 88 12.02 0.67 -7.05
N ASN A 89 13.13 0.25 -7.69
CA ASN A 89 14.43 0.92 -7.55
C ASN A 89 14.38 2.36 -8.06
N GLU A 90 13.84 2.57 -9.24
CA GLU A 90 13.73 3.89 -9.85
C GLU A 90 12.78 4.79 -9.05
N LEU A 91 11.67 4.26 -8.53
CA LEU A 91 10.80 5.01 -7.61
C LEU A 91 11.56 5.54 -6.40
N VAL A 92 12.26 4.65 -5.67
CA VAL A 92 13.04 5.02 -4.48
C VAL A 92 14.10 6.04 -4.86
N THR A 93 14.84 5.77 -5.93
CA THR A 93 15.90 6.66 -6.43
C THR A 93 15.37 8.06 -6.79
N ILE A 94 14.24 8.15 -7.51
CA ILE A 94 13.64 9.42 -7.93
C ILE A 94 13.22 10.24 -6.71
N ILE A 95 12.63 9.60 -5.69
CA ILE A 95 12.17 10.28 -4.47
C ILE A 95 13.36 10.73 -3.63
N GLU A 96 14.31 9.84 -3.37
CA GLU A 96 15.47 10.13 -2.50
C GLU A 96 16.51 11.05 -3.14
N GLN A 97 16.48 11.23 -4.46
CA GLN A 97 17.24 12.29 -5.14
C GLN A 97 16.71 13.69 -4.85
N GLN A 98 15.50 13.82 -4.30
CA GLN A 98 14.97 15.11 -3.87
C GLN A 98 15.34 15.36 -2.42
N ASP A 99 16.09 16.44 -2.17
CA ASP A 99 16.49 16.84 -0.82
C ASP A 99 15.28 16.93 0.11
N GLY A 100 15.40 16.32 1.29
CA GLY A 100 14.38 16.33 2.34
C GLY A 100 13.28 15.28 2.20
N PHE A 101 13.37 14.35 1.26
CA PHE A 101 12.46 13.20 1.14
C PHE A 101 13.15 11.86 1.33
N SER A 102 12.47 10.95 2.02
CA SER A 102 12.86 9.52 2.11
C SER A 102 11.69 8.62 1.76
N VAL A 103 11.98 7.40 1.29
CA VAL A 103 10.98 6.34 1.19
C VAL A 103 11.05 5.47 2.43
N GLU A 104 9.92 5.38 3.14
CA GLU A 104 9.78 4.58 4.36
C GLU A 104 8.85 3.39 4.15
N PHE A 105 9.13 2.32 4.92
CA PHE A 105 8.27 1.14 5.00
C PHE A 105 7.44 1.19 6.27
N GLU A 106 6.15 1.37 6.07
CA GLU A 106 5.19 1.46 7.17
C GLU A 106 4.31 0.23 7.20
N TYR A 107 3.71 -0.08 8.35
CA TYR A 107 2.97 -1.32 8.49
C TYR A 107 1.62 -1.16 9.19
N PHE A 108 0.72 -2.08 8.85
CA PHE A 108 -0.51 -2.32 9.58
C PHE A 108 -0.86 -3.81 9.53
N TRP A 109 -1.96 -4.17 10.17
CA TRP A 109 -2.41 -5.54 10.28
C TRP A 109 -3.67 -5.77 9.44
N VAL A 110 -3.68 -6.86 8.66
CA VAL A 110 -4.83 -7.25 7.82
C VAL A 110 -5.27 -8.65 8.21
N PRO A 111 -6.59 -8.92 8.35
CA PRO A 111 -7.07 -10.27 8.58
C PRO A 111 -6.63 -11.25 7.49
N VAL A 112 -6.04 -12.38 7.90
CA VAL A 112 -5.52 -13.41 7.00
C VAL A 112 -6.62 -13.95 6.08
N SER A 113 -7.83 -14.11 6.60
CA SER A 113 -8.98 -14.60 5.82
C SER A 113 -9.35 -13.66 4.66
N LEU A 114 -9.13 -12.35 4.77
CA LEU A 114 -9.33 -11.43 3.64
C LEU A 114 -8.28 -11.66 2.55
N LEU A 115 -7.01 -11.82 2.92
CA LEU A 115 -5.91 -12.07 1.99
C LEU A 115 -6.12 -13.40 1.25
N ASP A 116 -6.50 -14.44 1.98
CA ASP A 116 -6.76 -15.77 1.45
C ASP A 116 -7.96 -15.79 0.48
N ARG A 117 -9.05 -15.08 0.82
CA ARG A 117 -10.20 -14.88 -0.09
C ARG A 117 -9.80 -14.09 -1.34
N ALA A 118 -9.04 -13.00 -1.20
CA ALA A 118 -8.59 -12.17 -2.33
C ALA A 118 -7.61 -12.89 -3.26
N ARG A 119 -6.85 -13.86 -2.75
CA ARG A 119 -5.99 -14.74 -3.55
C ARG A 119 -6.81 -15.78 -4.35
N GLY A 120 -8.09 -15.97 -4.03
CA GLY A 120 -8.96 -16.98 -4.64
C GLY A 120 -8.68 -18.41 -4.15
N GLN A 121 -8.03 -18.58 -2.99
CA GLN A 121 -7.64 -19.89 -2.48
C GLN A 121 -8.72 -20.62 -1.67
N TYR A 122 -9.83 -19.96 -1.32
CA TYR A 122 -10.89 -20.59 -0.51
C TYR A 122 -12.31 -20.12 -0.91
N PRO A 123 -13.33 -21.01 -0.87
CA PRO A 123 -14.72 -20.62 -0.95
C PRO A 123 -15.10 -19.67 0.19
N PRO A 124 -16.10 -18.78 0.01
CA PRO A 124 -16.67 -18.01 1.12
C PRO A 124 -17.11 -18.95 2.25
N GLY A 125 -16.60 -18.72 3.47
CA GLY A 125 -16.96 -19.51 4.66
C GLY A 125 -16.01 -20.64 5.03
N ASP A 126 -15.01 -20.96 4.20
CA ASP A 126 -13.95 -21.92 4.54
C ASP A 126 -12.68 -21.16 4.95
N GLU A 127 -12.59 -20.81 6.24
CA GLU A 127 -11.37 -20.23 6.78
C GLU A 127 -10.36 -21.35 6.95
N SER A 128 -9.27 -21.35 6.18
CA SER A 128 -8.18 -22.28 6.47
C SER A 128 -7.64 -21.99 7.86
N PRO A 129 -7.73 -22.93 8.82
CA PRO A 129 -7.07 -22.77 10.11
C PRO A 129 -5.55 -22.59 9.94
N ASN A 130 -5.02 -23.02 8.78
CA ASN A 130 -3.62 -22.93 8.38
C ASN A 130 -3.36 -21.92 7.24
N GLY A 131 -4.29 -20.99 6.97
CA GLY A 131 -4.11 -19.96 5.95
C GLY A 131 -2.81 -19.20 6.22
N LEU A 132 -1.88 -19.23 5.26
CA LEU A 132 -0.58 -18.58 5.41
C LEU A 132 -0.57 -17.46 4.38
N ALA A 133 -0.71 -16.22 4.84
CA ALA A 133 -0.21 -15.09 4.09
C ALA A 133 1.26 -15.40 3.75
N VAL A 134 1.56 -15.60 2.47
CA VAL A 134 2.92 -15.95 2.05
C VAL A 134 3.68 -14.65 2.03
N ARG A 135 4.83 -14.61 2.71
CA ARG A 135 5.67 -13.41 2.75
C ARG A 135 6.07 -12.98 1.34
N GLY A 136 6.03 -11.69 1.07
CA GLY A 136 6.41 -11.09 -0.21
C GLY A 136 5.29 -11.10 -1.26
N GLU A 137 4.05 -11.43 -0.90
CA GLU A 137 2.90 -11.27 -1.78
C GLU A 137 2.40 -9.84 -1.77
N VAL A 138 1.99 -9.35 -2.95
CA VAL A 138 1.43 -8.03 -3.12
C VAL A 138 -0.07 -8.10 -3.31
N PHE A 139 -0.78 -7.29 -2.54
CA PHE A 139 -2.20 -7.03 -2.71
C PHE A 139 -2.45 -5.55 -2.94
N ARG A 140 -3.47 -5.22 -3.71
CA ARG A 140 -3.96 -3.87 -3.96
C ARG A 140 -5.16 -3.62 -3.06
N LEU A 141 -4.97 -2.72 -2.09
CA LEU A 141 -5.95 -2.40 -1.07
C LEU A 141 -6.74 -1.16 -1.46
N GLY A 142 -8.06 -1.25 -1.56
CA GLY A 142 -8.92 -0.10 -1.80
C GLY A 142 -8.85 0.90 -0.66
N HIS A 143 -8.93 2.19 -0.99
CA HIS A 143 -8.80 3.31 -0.04
C HIS A 143 -9.57 3.14 1.28
N LYS A 144 -10.81 2.65 1.24
CA LYS A 144 -11.61 2.45 2.46
C LYS A 144 -10.98 1.42 3.42
N LEU A 145 -10.56 0.26 2.90
CA LEU A 145 -9.93 -0.78 3.72
C LEU A 145 -8.57 -0.32 4.23
N PHE A 146 -7.80 0.37 3.38
CA PHE A 146 -6.53 0.98 3.80
C PHE A 146 -6.72 1.93 4.97
N LEU A 147 -7.69 2.83 4.91
CA LEU A 147 -7.91 3.82 5.96
C LEU A 147 -8.29 3.17 7.30
N GLU A 148 -9.13 2.13 7.27
CA GLU A 148 -9.49 1.38 8.48
C GLU A 148 -8.28 0.67 9.10
N ALA A 149 -7.44 0.02 8.28
CA ALA A 149 -6.24 -0.66 8.75
C ALA A 149 -5.19 0.33 9.30
N TRP A 150 -5.01 1.44 8.59
CA TRP A 150 -4.09 2.51 8.96
C TRP A 150 -4.49 3.18 10.29
N ARG A 151 -5.79 3.48 10.47
CA ARG A 151 -6.32 4.03 11.73
C ARG A 151 -6.11 3.05 12.88
N ALA A 152 -6.45 1.79 12.68
CA ALA A 152 -6.28 0.77 13.71
C ALA A 152 -4.83 0.64 14.18
N ALA A 153 -3.85 0.76 13.27
CA ALA A 153 -2.43 0.72 13.59
C ALA A 153 -1.95 1.94 14.41
N ARG A 154 -2.55 3.13 14.22
CA ARG A 154 -2.12 4.38 14.89
C ARG A 154 -2.88 4.71 16.16
N ASP A 155 -4.17 4.44 16.17
CA ASP A 155 -5.05 4.82 17.27
C ASP A 155 -4.95 3.85 18.46
N GLY A 156 -4.07 2.84 18.36
CA GLY A 156 -3.95 1.78 19.38
C GLY A 156 -5.25 0.99 19.54
N THR A 157 -6.04 0.87 18.46
CA THR A 157 -7.34 0.20 18.50
C THR A 157 -7.16 -1.27 18.90
N ASP A 158 -8.12 -1.79 19.68
CA ASP A 158 -8.19 -3.22 19.95
C ASP A 158 -8.30 -4.01 18.63
N PHE A 159 -7.25 -4.78 18.34
CA PHE A 159 -7.12 -5.57 17.12
C PHE A 159 -8.24 -6.57 16.90
N VAL A 160 -8.88 -7.07 17.98
CA VAL A 160 -10.02 -7.99 17.86
C VAL A 160 -11.23 -7.26 17.31
N ASN A 161 -11.56 -6.12 17.90
CA ASN A 161 -12.66 -5.26 17.43
C ASN A 161 -12.42 -4.75 16.01
N TYR A 162 -11.20 -4.32 15.70
CA TYR A 162 -10.82 -3.94 14.34
C TYR A 162 -11.03 -5.08 13.35
N ALA A 163 -10.50 -6.28 13.64
CA ALA A 163 -10.58 -7.42 12.75
C ALA A 163 -12.03 -7.82 12.49
N ASN A 164 -12.86 -7.88 13.53
CA ASN A 164 -14.29 -8.19 13.39
C ASN A 164 -15.02 -7.15 12.54
N ARG A 165 -14.82 -5.85 12.79
CA ARG A 165 -15.44 -4.78 11.97
C ARG A 165 -15.05 -4.88 10.50
N VAL A 166 -13.78 -5.15 10.22
CA VAL A 166 -13.30 -5.30 8.85
C VAL A 166 -13.90 -6.55 8.20
N LEU A 167 -13.93 -7.69 8.91
CA LEU A 167 -14.52 -8.91 8.38
C LEU A 167 -16.03 -8.75 8.11
N ASP A 168 -16.77 -8.11 9.01
CA ASP A 168 -18.19 -7.81 8.85
C ASP A 168 -18.44 -6.86 7.66
N TYR A 169 -17.59 -5.84 7.50
CA TYR A 169 -17.77 -4.83 6.45
C TYR A 169 -17.43 -5.38 5.06
N PHE A 170 -16.43 -6.27 4.97
CA PHE A 170 -15.92 -6.85 3.73
C PHE A 170 -16.42 -8.28 3.47
N ASP A 171 -17.57 -8.66 4.04
CA ASP A 171 -18.18 -9.95 3.73
C ASP A 171 -18.80 -9.98 2.31
N GLY A 172 -18.73 -11.16 1.65
CA GLY A 172 -19.27 -11.39 0.32
C GLY A 172 -18.73 -10.47 -0.80
N ASP A 173 -19.64 -9.95 -1.62
CA ASP A 173 -19.36 -9.15 -2.84
C ASP A 173 -18.59 -7.83 -2.57
N ARG A 174 -18.58 -7.35 -1.32
CA ARG A 174 -17.86 -6.12 -0.94
C ARG A 174 -16.35 -6.31 -0.87
N LEU A 175 -15.88 -7.55 -0.70
CA LEU A 175 -14.46 -7.89 -0.70
C LEU A 175 -13.82 -7.61 -2.06
N ALA A 176 -14.51 -7.95 -3.15
CA ALA A 176 -14.03 -7.75 -4.52
C ALA A 176 -13.77 -6.27 -4.86
N ALA A 177 -14.43 -5.34 -4.14
CA ALA A 177 -14.20 -3.92 -4.27
C ALA A 177 -13.11 -3.37 -3.32
N GLY A 178 -12.60 -4.18 -2.38
CA GLY A 178 -11.73 -3.71 -1.30
C GLY A 178 -10.29 -4.23 -1.34
N LEU A 179 -10.04 -5.38 -1.97
CA LEU A 179 -8.76 -6.07 -1.89
C LEU A 179 -8.57 -7.01 -3.09
N THR A 180 -7.48 -6.84 -3.82
CA THR A 180 -7.16 -7.66 -5.01
C THR A 180 -5.73 -8.19 -4.93
N TYR A 181 -5.54 -9.48 -5.18
CA TYR A 181 -4.19 -10.04 -5.30
C TYR A 181 -3.50 -9.58 -6.59
N SER A 182 -2.22 -9.22 -6.53
CA SER A 182 -1.43 -8.73 -7.67
C SER A 182 -0.27 -9.68 -7.99
N PRO A 183 -0.46 -10.64 -8.92
CA PRO A 183 0.58 -11.61 -9.28
C PRO A 183 1.82 -10.98 -9.93
N GLU A 184 1.62 -9.88 -10.67
CA GLU A 184 2.69 -9.18 -11.37
C GLU A 184 3.58 -8.43 -10.38
N GLU A 185 2.97 -7.65 -9.49
CA GLU A 185 3.71 -6.93 -8.45
C GLU A 185 4.35 -7.88 -7.43
N THR A 186 3.71 -9.03 -7.15
CA THR A 186 4.30 -10.10 -6.33
C THR A 186 5.60 -10.61 -6.92
N ARG A 187 5.63 -10.96 -8.21
CA ARG A 187 6.86 -11.41 -8.87
C ARG A 187 7.93 -10.32 -8.88
N SER A 188 7.50 -9.09 -9.14
CA SER A 188 8.37 -7.91 -9.19
C SER A 188 9.06 -7.64 -7.85
N ILE A 189 8.28 -7.54 -6.75
CA ILE A 189 8.84 -7.22 -5.42
C ILE A 189 9.70 -8.35 -4.89
N GLN A 190 9.36 -9.61 -5.17
CA GLN A 190 10.18 -10.74 -4.75
C GLN A 190 11.55 -10.74 -5.44
N ALA A 191 11.56 -10.47 -6.75
CA ALA A 191 12.81 -10.34 -7.49
C ALA A 191 13.63 -9.13 -7.02
N TRP A 192 12.97 -8.00 -6.73
CA TRP A 192 13.62 -6.82 -6.15
C TRP A 192 14.25 -7.12 -4.79
N ALA A 193 13.51 -7.75 -3.86
CA ALA A 193 13.99 -8.08 -2.52
C ALA A 193 15.21 -9.02 -2.56
N ILE A 194 15.22 -10.01 -3.48
CA ILE A 194 16.39 -10.88 -3.68
C ILE A 194 17.61 -10.08 -4.13
N ALA A 195 17.43 -9.12 -5.06
CA ALA A 195 18.51 -8.27 -5.54
C ALA A 195 19.10 -7.37 -4.44
N GLN A 196 18.26 -6.81 -3.56
CA GLN A 196 18.71 -5.99 -2.43
C GLN A 196 19.55 -6.78 -1.42
N VAL A 197 19.14 -8.01 -1.11
CA VAL A 197 19.90 -8.91 -0.21
C VAL A 197 21.24 -9.30 -0.85
N ALA A 198 21.25 -9.65 -2.15
CA ALA A 198 22.46 -10.01 -2.85
C ALA A 198 23.47 -8.85 -2.96
N GLY A 199 22.99 -7.63 -3.21
CA GLY A 199 23.81 -6.42 -3.24
C GLY A 199 24.42 -6.06 -1.87
N SER A 200 23.68 -6.30 -0.79
CA SER A 200 24.14 -6.03 0.58
C SER A 200 25.21 -7.00 1.09
N ILE A 201 25.41 -8.15 0.44
CA ILE A 201 26.42 -9.17 0.81
C ILE A 201 27.78 -8.89 0.15
N ILE A 202 27.81 -8.04 -0.89
CA ILE A 202 29.02 -7.75 -1.69
C ILE A 202 29.56 -6.33 -1.40
N GLY A 203 28.86 -5.53 -0.58
CA GLY A 203 29.27 -4.19 -0.15
C GLY A 203 30.10 -4.17 1.13
#